data_AF-A0A7S7SNB2-F1
#
_entry.id   AF-A0A7S7SNB2-F1
#
_cell.length_a   1.000
_cell.length_b   1.000
_cell.length_c   1.000
_cell.angle_alpha   90.00
_cell.angle_beta   90.00
_cell.angle_gamma   90.00
#
_symmetry.space_group_name_H-M   'P 1'
#
loop_
_entity.id
_entity.type
_entity.pdbx_description
1 polymer ?
#
loop_
_entity_poly.entity_id
_entity_poly.type
_entity_poly.pdbx_seq_one_letter_code
_entity_poly.pdbx_strand_id
1 'polypeptide(L)'
;MVCGHVGTCNNSVVKLLKYVELKSGFSDNGPAWIGFVRPSKSGRTLYFNGRGLVKLKGQRRASSGGNYVDVETRESFWISGVKRNGQDRHWAGSGKILIEAAAVHEYLREIGTEALDPSRCEIADSIVETDIERLSQLANSGLGW
;
A
#
# COMPACT_ATOMS: atom_id res chain seq x y z
N MET A 1 15.71 -47.49 -3.75
CA MET A 1 14.32 -47.00 -3.94
C MET A 1 13.69 -47.03 -2.57
N VAL A 2 13.31 -45.92 -1.95
CA VAL A 2 12.20 -45.05 -2.37
C VAL A 2 12.55 -43.58 -2.12
N CYS A 3 12.15 -42.77 -3.11
CA CYS A 3 12.27 -41.33 -3.21
C CYS A 3 11.59 -40.61 -2.02
N GLY A 4 12.27 -39.59 -1.48
CA GLY A 4 11.78 -38.74 -0.41
C GLY A 4 10.59 -37.88 -0.85
N HIS A 5 9.67 -37.67 0.09
CA HIS A 5 8.50 -36.82 -0.06
C HIS A 5 8.91 -35.40 -0.47
N VAL A 6 8.38 -34.96 -1.62
CA VAL A 6 8.48 -33.57 -2.08
C VAL A 6 7.54 -32.74 -1.20
N GLY A 7 8.08 -32.06 -0.20
CA GLY A 7 7.34 -31.07 0.57
C GLY A 7 6.92 -29.94 -0.36
N THR A 8 5.62 -29.73 -0.51
CA THR A 8 5.07 -28.55 -1.18
C THR A 8 5.42 -27.32 -0.34
N CYS A 9 6.40 -26.53 -0.78
CA CYS A 9 6.67 -25.22 -0.20
C CYS A 9 5.44 -24.33 -0.47
N ASN A 10 4.66 -24.02 0.56
CA ASN A 10 3.64 -22.98 0.49
C ASN A 10 4.35 -21.65 0.21
N ASN A 11 4.43 -21.26 -1.05
CA ASN A 11 4.97 -19.99 -1.49
C ASN A 11 3.91 -18.90 -1.25
N SER A 12 3.56 -18.66 0.01
CA SER A 12 2.61 -17.63 0.38
C SER A 12 3.16 -16.28 -0.05
N VAL A 13 2.49 -15.65 -1.01
CA VAL A 13 2.82 -14.29 -1.44
C VAL A 13 2.62 -13.38 -0.23
N VAL A 14 3.72 -12.84 0.30
CA VAL A 14 3.65 -11.88 1.41
C VAL A 14 2.86 -10.66 0.94
N LYS A 15 1.72 -10.42 1.60
CA LYS A 15 0.89 -9.23 1.45
C LYS A 15 0.86 -8.52 2.79
N LEU A 16 0.96 -7.19 2.77
CA LEU A 16 0.95 -6.38 3.98
C LEU A 16 -0.28 -5.46 3.93
N LEU A 17 -1.09 -5.48 4.98
CA LEU A 17 -2.17 -4.50 5.14
C LEU A 17 -1.56 -3.12 5.43
N LYS A 18 -1.89 -2.13 4.61
CA LYS A 18 -1.35 -0.76 4.74
C LYS A 18 -2.42 0.30 4.51
N TYR A 19 -2.19 1.44 5.15
CA TYR A 19 -2.78 2.72 4.77
C TYR A 19 -1.90 3.36 3.69
N VAL A 20 -2.52 3.88 2.64
CA VAL A 20 -1.87 4.55 1.49
C VAL A 20 -2.61 5.85 1.20
N GLU A 21 -1.92 6.98 1.13
CA GLU A 21 -2.52 8.28 0.84
C GLU A 21 -1.69 9.04 -0.21
N LEU A 22 -2.37 9.59 -1.21
CA LEU A 22 -1.75 10.48 -2.20
C LEU A 22 -1.48 11.86 -1.57
N LYS A 23 -0.23 12.32 -1.62
CA LYS A 23 0.19 13.61 -1.06
C LYS A 23 0.35 14.69 -2.13
N SER A 24 0.75 14.32 -3.35
CA SER A 24 0.91 15.27 -4.45
C SER A 24 -0.40 15.98 -4.77
N GLY A 25 -0.40 17.32 -4.69
CA GLY A 25 -1.58 18.14 -4.98
C GLY A 25 -2.60 18.25 -3.83
N PHE A 26 -2.31 17.70 -2.66
CA PHE A 26 -3.25 17.67 -1.53
C PHE A 26 -2.63 18.12 -0.21
N SER A 27 -3.45 18.70 0.67
CA SER A 27 -3.06 19.15 2.00
C SER A 27 -3.72 18.25 3.06
N ASP A 28 -3.21 17.03 3.16
CA ASP A 28 -3.67 15.96 4.07
C ASP A 28 -5.10 15.43 3.82
N ASN A 29 -5.70 15.81 2.70
CA ASN A 29 -7.04 15.43 2.25
C ASN A 29 -7.01 14.66 0.91
N GLY A 30 -5.86 14.10 0.53
CA GLY A 30 -5.74 13.38 -0.73
C GLY A 30 -6.48 12.05 -0.71
N PRO A 31 -6.78 11.46 -1.88
CA PRO A 31 -7.32 10.12 -1.98
C PRO A 31 -6.51 9.13 -1.12
N ALA A 32 -7.22 8.30 -0.36
CA ALA A 32 -6.61 7.38 0.58
C ALA A 32 -7.26 6.00 0.51
N TRP A 33 -6.43 4.98 0.75
CA TRP A 33 -6.80 3.58 0.67
C TRP A 33 -6.31 2.80 1.88
N ILE A 34 -7.05 1.75 2.20
CA ILE A 34 -6.56 0.63 3.00
C ILE A 34 -6.65 -0.62 2.14
N GLY A 35 -5.52 -1.30 1.98
CA GLY A 35 -5.45 -2.47 1.12
C GLY A 35 -4.18 -3.26 1.31
N PHE A 36 -4.09 -4.38 0.61
CA PHE A 36 -2.93 -5.24 0.61
C PHE A 36 -1.89 -4.73 -0.37
N VAL A 37 -0.69 -4.43 0.14
CA VAL A 37 0.47 -4.12 -0.69
C VAL A 37 1.38 -5.34 -0.79
N ARG A 38 2.01 -5.52 -1.95
CA ARG A 38 3.06 -6.52 -2.12
C ARG A 38 4.44 -5.87 -2.04
N PRO A 39 5.30 -6.23 -1.08
CA PRO A 39 6.67 -5.74 -1.07
C PRO A 39 7.52 -6.43 -2.15
N SER A 40 8.50 -5.72 -2.70
CA SER A 40 9.60 -6.35 -3.43
C SER A 40 10.44 -7.22 -2.49
N LYS A 41 11.27 -8.11 -3.05
CA LYS A 41 12.17 -8.97 -2.25
C LYS A 41 13.06 -8.17 -1.29
N SER A 42 13.48 -6.96 -1.68
CA SER A 42 14.29 -6.07 -0.85
C SER A 42 13.46 -5.19 0.11
N GLY A 43 12.13 -5.21 0.00
CA GLY A 43 11.23 -4.31 0.73
C GLY A 43 11.34 -2.83 0.33
N ARG A 44 12.14 -2.50 -0.69
CA ARG A 44 12.36 -1.12 -1.14
C ARG A 44 11.16 -0.56 -1.91
N THR A 45 10.45 -1.43 -2.63
CA THR A 45 9.27 -1.08 -3.43
C THR A 45 8.05 -1.78 -2.88
N LEU A 46 6.92 -1.09 -2.85
CA LEU A 46 5.60 -1.64 -2.58
C LEU A 46 4.80 -1.57 -3.89
N TYR A 47 4.07 -2.64 -4.19
CA TYR A 47 3.19 -2.72 -5.35
C TYR A 47 1.75 -2.70 -4.88
N PHE A 48 0.97 -1.78 -5.43
CA PHE A 48 -0.41 -1.56 -5.02
C PHE A 48 -1.16 -0.82 -6.12
N ASN A 49 -2.36 -1.29 -6.47
CA ASN A 49 -3.31 -0.59 -7.33
C ASN A 49 -2.71 -0.02 -8.63
N GLY A 50 -2.02 -0.87 -9.39
CA GLY A 50 -1.38 -0.50 -10.65
C GLY A 50 -0.05 0.26 -10.49
N ARG A 51 0.43 0.48 -9.26
CA ARG A 51 1.57 1.37 -8.97
C ARG A 51 2.76 0.66 -8.36
N GLY A 52 3.95 1.14 -8.71
CA GLY A 52 5.21 0.81 -8.06
C GLY A 52 5.66 1.96 -7.17
N LEU A 53 5.51 1.80 -5.86
CA LEU A 53 5.76 2.84 -4.87
C LEU A 53 7.10 2.59 -4.19
N VAL A 54 8.08 3.47 -4.38
CA VAL A 54 9.43 3.25 -3.86
C VAL A 54 9.74 4.14 -2.68
N LYS A 55 10.37 3.53 -1.66
CA LYS A 55 10.61 4.17 -0.37
C LYS A 55 11.62 5.30 -0.49
N LEU A 56 11.22 6.48 -0.02
CA LEU A 56 12.08 7.66 0.06
C LEU A 56 12.96 7.64 1.31
N LYS A 57 14.16 8.21 1.19
CA LYS A 57 15.15 8.33 2.27
C LYS A 57 15.82 9.71 2.23
N GLY A 58 16.37 10.14 3.38
CA GLY A 58 17.15 11.37 3.50
C GLY A 58 16.38 12.63 3.05
N GLN A 59 17.09 13.56 2.40
CA GLN A 59 16.55 14.84 1.93
C GLN A 59 15.32 14.68 1.04
N ARG A 60 15.28 13.65 0.18
CA ARG A 60 14.14 13.38 -0.71
C ARG A 60 12.85 13.10 0.05
N ARG A 61 12.94 12.40 1.18
CA ARG A 61 11.78 12.20 2.05
C ARG A 61 11.33 13.52 2.67
N ALA A 62 12.27 14.32 3.17
CA ALA A 62 12.00 15.57 3.85
C ALA A 62 11.27 16.60 2.96
N SER A 63 11.54 16.62 1.65
CA SER A 63 10.93 17.57 0.72
C SER A 63 9.68 17.07 -0.01
N SER A 64 9.30 15.79 0.14
CA SER A 64 8.23 15.18 -0.67
C SER A 64 6.83 15.29 -0.08
N GLY A 65 6.69 15.56 1.22
CA GLY A 65 5.40 15.47 1.93
C GLY A 65 4.89 14.04 2.16
N GLY A 66 5.58 13.03 1.61
CA GLY A 66 5.31 11.61 1.78
C GLY A 66 6.55 10.80 2.18
N ASN A 67 6.43 9.48 2.17
CA ASN A 67 7.53 8.54 2.42
C ASN A 67 7.75 7.53 1.29
N TYR A 68 6.92 7.57 0.25
CA TYR A 68 7.09 6.83 -1.00
C TYR A 68 6.86 7.74 -2.21
N VAL A 69 7.39 7.34 -3.37
CA VAL A 69 7.15 7.97 -4.66
C VAL A 69 6.76 6.90 -5.68
N ASP A 70 5.80 7.23 -6.54
CA ASP A 70 5.42 6.38 -7.66
C ASP A 70 6.50 6.44 -8.77
N VAL A 71 6.94 5.27 -9.25
CA VAL A 71 8.01 5.19 -10.27
C VAL A 71 7.63 5.79 -11.61
N GLU A 72 6.35 5.81 -11.97
CA GLU A 72 5.86 6.30 -13.26
C GLU A 72 5.50 7.77 -13.17
N THR A 73 4.63 8.11 -12.23
CA THR A 73 3.99 9.44 -12.17
C THR A 73 4.79 10.45 -11.36
N ARG A 74 5.73 9.97 -10.52
CA ARG A 74 6.47 10.77 -9.53
C ARG A 74 5.60 11.41 -8.45
N GLU A 75 4.35 10.97 -8.33
CA GLU A 75 3.48 11.38 -7.24
C GLU A 75 4.03 10.88 -5.89
N SER A 76 3.95 11.73 -4.87
CA SER A 76 4.35 11.38 -3.51
C SER A 76 3.19 10.74 -2.77
N PHE A 77 3.52 9.69 -2.01
CA PHE A 77 2.57 8.95 -1.20
C PHE A 77 3.02 8.87 0.25
N TRP A 78 2.05 8.92 1.17
CA TRP A 78 2.23 8.50 2.55
C TRP A 78 1.73 7.07 2.72
N ILE A 79 2.59 6.18 3.22
CA ILE A 79 2.26 4.77 3.47
C ILE A 79 2.68 4.39 4.89
N SER A 80 1.74 3.81 5.63
CA SER A 80 1.98 3.33 7.00
C SER A 80 1.27 2.00 7.24
N GLY A 81 1.52 1.39 8.41
CA GLY A 81 0.58 0.39 8.92
C GLY A 81 -0.78 1.03 9.19
N VAL A 82 -1.81 0.20 9.22
CA VAL A 82 -3.12 0.62 9.74
C VAL A 82 -3.03 0.85 11.24
N LYS A 83 -3.83 1.78 11.78
CA LYS A 83 -3.87 2.11 13.21
C LYS A 83 -4.97 1.29 13.87
N ARG A 84 -4.68 0.68 15.02
CA ARG A 84 -5.64 -0.12 15.80
C ARG A 84 -6.89 0.65 16.25
N ASN A 85 -6.79 1.98 16.38
CA ASN A 85 -7.95 2.81 16.71
C ASN A 85 -8.80 3.16 15.48
N GLY A 86 -8.46 2.63 14.30
CA GLY A 86 -9.09 2.91 13.02
C GLY A 86 -8.95 4.36 12.54
N GLN A 87 -8.20 5.23 13.23
CA GLN A 87 -8.04 6.65 12.89
C GLN A 87 -6.86 6.87 11.94
N ASP A 88 -6.82 6.13 10.82
CA ASP A 88 -5.66 6.04 9.93
C ASP A 88 -5.21 7.37 9.32
N ARG A 89 -6.16 8.19 8.89
CA ARG A 89 -5.91 9.50 8.30
C ARG A 89 -5.16 10.44 9.27
N HIS A 90 -4.47 11.42 8.71
CA HIS A 90 -3.88 12.52 9.49
C HIS A 90 -4.97 13.29 10.26
N TRP A 91 -4.64 13.85 11.42
CA TRP A 91 -5.63 14.49 12.31
C TRP A 91 -6.30 15.72 11.67
N ALA A 92 -5.60 16.41 10.77
CA ALA A 92 -6.12 17.53 9.99
C ALA A 92 -6.70 17.12 8.63
N GLY A 93 -6.65 15.81 8.31
CA GLY A 93 -7.13 15.29 7.04
C GLY A 93 -8.64 15.06 7.03
N SER A 94 -9.23 15.09 5.84
CA SER A 94 -10.66 14.82 5.62
C SER A 94 -10.88 13.89 4.43
N GLY A 95 -12.13 13.45 4.25
CA GLY A 95 -12.53 12.55 3.17
C GLY A 95 -12.47 11.08 3.57
N LYS A 96 -13.28 10.28 2.86
CA LYS A 96 -13.37 8.84 3.10
C LYS A 96 -12.10 8.10 2.69
N ILE A 97 -11.85 6.98 3.35
CA ILE A 97 -10.81 6.02 2.98
C ILE A 97 -11.47 4.89 2.19
N LEU A 98 -10.94 4.58 1.02
CA LEU A 98 -11.39 3.44 0.23
C LEU A 98 -10.74 2.16 0.75
N ILE A 99 -11.53 1.18 1.16
CA ILE A 99 -11.03 -0.10 1.66
C ILE A 99 -11.20 -1.14 0.56
N GLU A 100 -10.09 -1.75 0.14
CA GLU A 100 -10.12 -2.90 -0.77
C GLU A 100 -11.04 -3.98 -0.19
N ALA A 101 -12.02 -4.44 -0.97
CA ALA A 101 -13.00 -5.44 -0.51
C ALA A 101 -12.33 -6.67 0.12
N ALA A 102 -11.22 -7.15 -0.47
CA ALA A 102 -10.44 -8.27 0.06
C ALA A 102 -9.74 -7.97 1.40
N ALA A 103 -9.48 -6.70 1.71
CA ALA A 103 -8.82 -6.26 2.93
C ALA A 103 -9.77 -5.97 4.10
N VAL A 104 -11.09 -5.89 3.84
CA VAL A 104 -12.10 -5.53 4.86
C VAL A 104 -12.01 -6.40 6.10
N HIS A 105 -11.97 -7.73 5.92
CA HIS A 105 -11.92 -8.67 7.04
C HIS A 105 -10.67 -8.47 7.91
N GLU A 106 -9.48 -8.36 7.30
CA GLU A 106 -8.23 -8.20 8.06
C GLU A 106 -8.14 -6.82 8.71
N TYR A 107 -8.68 -5.79 8.07
CA TYR A 107 -8.74 -4.45 8.64
C TYR A 107 -9.65 -4.40 9.87
N LEU A 108 -10.87 -4.94 9.78
CA LEU A 108 -11.82 -5.05 10.90
C LEU A 108 -11.19 -5.79 12.09
N ARG A 109 -10.47 -6.88 11.80
CA ARG A 109 -9.73 -7.64 12.80
C ARG A 109 -8.62 -6.81 13.48
N GLU A 110 -7.87 -6.02 12.72
CA GLU A 110 -6.78 -5.20 13.27
C GLU A 110 -7.29 -4.02 14.12
N ILE A 111 -8.46 -3.47 13.78
CA ILE A 111 -9.09 -2.37 14.55
C ILE A 111 -10.04 -2.85 15.66
N GLY A 112 -10.35 -4.14 15.69
CA GLY A 112 -11.20 -4.76 16.72
C GLY A 112 -12.68 -4.37 16.62
N THR A 113 -13.19 -4.16 15.39
CA THR A 113 -14.61 -3.85 15.16
C THR A 113 -15.26 -4.90 14.25
N GLU A 114 -16.59 -5.01 14.32
CA GLU A 114 -17.36 -5.96 13.49
C GLU A 114 -17.86 -5.32 12.18
N ALA A 115 -17.88 -3.99 12.11
CA ALA A 115 -18.35 -3.25 10.96
C ALA A 115 -17.49 -2.01 10.70
N LEU A 116 -17.48 -1.59 9.43
CA LEU A 116 -16.87 -0.34 8.99
C LEU A 116 -17.77 0.84 9.35
N ASP A 117 -17.16 1.98 9.66
CA ASP A 117 -17.89 3.24 9.78
C ASP A 117 -18.11 3.86 8.38
N PRO A 118 -19.35 3.87 7.85
CA PRO A 118 -19.63 4.36 6.49
C PRO A 118 -19.42 5.87 6.35
N SER A 119 -19.31 6.61 7.46
CA SER A 119 -18.95 8.03 7.44
C SER A 119 -17.46 8.27 7.16
N ARG A 120 -16.62 7.27 7.45
CA ARG A 120 -15.16 7.35 7.36
C ARG A 120 -14.58 6.51 6.23
N CYS A 121 -15.26 5.43 5.87
CA CYS A 121 -14.77 4.45 4.91
C CYS A 121 -15.84 4.07 3.88
N GLU A 122 -15.37 3.64 2.73
CA GLU A 122 -16.19 3.06 1.66
C GLU A 122 -15.45 1.87 1.07
N ILE A 123 -16.18 0.83 0.69
CA ILE A 123 -15.59 -0.38 0.12
C ILE A 123 -15.34 -0.13 -1.37
N ALA A 124 -14.14 -0.45 -1.84
CA ALA A 124 -13.77 -0.42 -3.24
C ALA A 124 -13.55 -1.84 -3.76
N ASP A 125 -14.34 -2.21 -4.77
CA ASP A 125 -14.21 -3.48 -5.49
C ASP A 125 -13.10 -3.46 -6.55
N SER A 126 -12.63 -2.26 -6.91
CA SER A 126 -11.66 -2.06 -7.98
C SER A 126 -10.26 -1.75 -7.44
N ILE A 127 -9.43 -2.77 -7.32
CA ILE A 127 -7.97 -2.61 -7.29
C ILE A 127 -7.45 -2.99 -8.67
N VAL A 128 -6.69 -2.09 -9.29
CA VAL A 128 -6.06 -2.32 -10.58
C VAL A 128 -4.95 -3.35 -10.41
N GLU A 129 -4.98 -4.39 -11.23
CA GLU A 129 -3.92 -5.38 -11.27
C GLU A 129 -2.57 -4.68 -11.54
N THR A 130 -1.57 -5.06 -10.77
CA THR A 130 -0.27 -4.39 -10.83
C THR A 130 0.69 -5.24 -11.66
N ASP A 131 1.18 -4.67 -12.76
CA ASP A 131 2.25 -5.27 -13.56
C ASP A 131 3.59 -5.11 -12.83
N ILE A 132 3.84 -6.05 -11.93
CA ILE A 132 4.97 -5.97 -11.01
C ILE A 132 6.29 -6.24 -11.72
N GLU A 133 6.29 -7.02 -12.79
CA GLU A 133 7.51 -7.24 -13.56
C GLU A 133 7.98 -5.93 -14.20
N ARG A 134 7.10 -5.26 -14.94
CA ARG A 134 7.40 -3.97 -15.58
C ARG A 134 7.78 -2.89 -14.56
N LEU A 135 7.00 -2.75 -13.48
CA LEU A 135 7.27 -1.75 -12.44
C LEU A 135 8.55 -2.04 -11.67
N SER A 136 8.89 -3.32 -11.46
CA SER A 136 10.15 -3.72 -10.85
C SER A 136 11.34 -3.37 -11.75
N GLN A 137 11.24 -3.62 -13.06
CA GLN A 137 12.27 -3.22 -14.01
C GLN A 137 12.44 -1.70 -14.02
N LEU A 138 11.34 -0.95 -14.08
CA LEU A 138 11.38 0.52 -14.04
C LEU A 138 12.04 1.05 -12.75
N ALA A 139 11.66 0.51 -11.59
CA ALA A 139 12.23 0.88 -10.30
C ALA A 139 13.76 0.64 -10.20
N ASN A 140 14.27 -0.38 -10.91
CA ASN A 140 15.68 -0.77 -10.88
C ASN A 140 16.53 -0.16 -12.01
N SER A 141 15.90 0.34 -13.07
CA SER A 141 16.58 0.87 -14.26
C SER A 141 17.36 2.18 -14.05
N GLY A 142 17.32 2.78 -12.85
CA GLY A 142 17.95 4.08 -12.59
C GLY A 142 17.25 5.28 -13.25
N LEU A 143 16.39 5.06 -14.26
CA LEU A 143 15.49 6.05 -14.86
C LEU A 143 14.34 6.46 -13.91
N GLY A 144 14.19 5.75 -12.80
CA GLY A 144 13.13 5.94 -11.84
C GLY A 144 13.36 7.10 -10.87
N TRP A 145 14.51 7.21 -10.19
CA TRP A 145 14.84 8.20 -9.13
C TRP A 145 16.07 7.75 -8.33
#